data_AF-A0A9E3SGZ5-F1
#
_entry.id   AF-A0A9E3SGZ5-F1
#
_cell.length_a   1.000
_cell.length_b   1.000
_cell.length_c   1.000
_cell.angle_alpha   90.00
_cell.angle_beta   90.00
_cell.angle_gamma   90.00
#
_symmetry.space_group_name_H-M   'P 1'
#
loop_
_entity.id
_entity.type
_entity.pdbx_description
1 polymer ?
#
loop_
_entity_poly.entity_id
_entity_poly.type
_entity_poly.pdbx_seq_one_letter_code
_entity_poly.pdbx_strand_id
1 'polypeptide(L)'
;NSQVAQFADIYGLSLPLSSGLEGGGNAAFEAFEVVSYPTVIVITPDYLLVENYIWEPTSENITHAVVNAGGTLVGLITNPDYTSNAVIVAPNPVQAEASISFSLNKLQLLHMRITDLTGRVLIDEKVNGIQGENRLKIDAKNLSGGTYIVMITTESNDLYATKMVVR
;
A
#
# COMPACT_ATOMS: atom_id res chain seq x y z
N ASN A 1 -17.28 35.09 -9.18
CA ASN A 1 -16.14 34.14 -9.21
C ASN A 1 -15.01 34.64 -10.14
N SER A 2 -14.48 35.84 -9.92
CA SER A 2 -13.49 36.47 -10.83
C SER A 2 -12.11 35.81 -10.79
N GLN A 3 -11.71 35.26 -9.64
CA GLN A 3 -10.42 34.56 -9.49
C GLN A 3 -10.40 33.24 -10.24
N VAL A 4 -11.50 32.48 -10.25
CA VAL A 4 -11.63 31.24 -11.02
C VAL A 4 -11.63 31.52 -12.53
N ALA A 5 -12.31 32.58 -12.97
CA ALA A 5 -12.27 33.02 -14.37
C ALA A 5 -10.87 33.47 -14.80
N GLN A 6 -10.18 34.26 -13.97
CA GLN A 6 -8.78 34.64 -14.22
C GLN A 6 -7.85 33.43 -14.26
N PHE A 7 -8.07 32.44 -13.39
CA PHE A 7 -7.31 31.19 -13.41
C PHE A 7 -7.55 30.42 -14.73
N ALA A 8 -8.80 30.33 -15.18
CA ALA A 8 -9.13 29.73 -16.47
C ALA A 8 -8.41 30.45 -17.62
N ASP A 9 -8.44 31.78 -17.64
CA ASP A 9 -7.80 32.59 -18.68
C ASP A 9 -6.27 32.43 -18.68
N ILE A 10 -5.63 32.43 -17.50
CA ILE A 10 -4.17 32.27 -17.37
C ILE A 10 -3.69 30.91 -17.91
N TYR A 11 -4.45 29.85 -17.64
CA TYR A 11 -4.07 28.48 -17.99
C TYR A 11 -4.78 27.95 -19.25
N GLY A 12 -5.55 28.80 -19.94
CA GLY A 12 -6.28 28.44 -21.16
C GLY A 12 -7.30 27.31 -20.95
N LEU A 13 -7.94 27.25 -19.78
CA LEU A 13 -8.87 26.17 -19.43
C LEU A 13 -10.25 26.47 -20.02
N SER A 14 -10.76 25.56 -20.83
CA SER A 14 -12.09 25.66 -21.45
C SER A 14 -13.18 24.88 -20.74
N LEU A 15 -12.81 24.00 -19.79
CA LEU A 15 -13.75 23.21 -19.01
C LEU A 15 -14.32 23.97 -17.81
N PRO A 16 -15.55 23.64 -17.39
CA PRO A 16 -16.14 24.23 -16.20
C PRO A 16 -15.27 23.94 -14.98
N LEU A 17 -14.85 25.00 -14.30
CA LEU A 17 -14.05 24.90 -13.09
C LEU A 17 -14.96 24.83 -11.86
N SER A 18 -14.70 23.87 -10.98
CA SER A 18 -15.42 23.71 -9.73
C SER A 18 -14.53 24.04 -8.52
N SER A 19 -14.95 24.99 -7.66
CA SER A 19 -14.19 25.39 -6.46
C SER A 19 -14.98 26.24 -5.45
N GLY A 20 -14.98 25.83 -4.17
CA GLY A 20 -15.57 26.62 -3.07
C GLY A 20 -17.09 26.53 -2.94
N LEU A 21 -17.70 27.49 -2.21
CA LEU A 21 -19.13 27.47 -1.79
C LEU A 21 -20.11 27.77 -2.95
N GLU A 22 -19.72 28.60 -3.92
CA GLU A 22 -20.47 28.92 -5.16
C GLU A 22 -19.86 28.22 -6.38
N GLY A 23 -19.19 27.11 -6.12
CA GLY A 23 -18.04 26.65 -6.88
C GLY A 23 -18.31 25.92 -8.17
N GLY A 24 -19.08 26.45 -9.11
CA GLY A 24 -19.10 25.99 -10.51
C GLY A 24 -19.51 24.52 -10.75
N GLY A 25 -19.88 23.78 -9.70
CA GLY A 25 -20.27 22.37 -9.79
C GLY A 25 -21.48 22.14 -10.69
N ASN A 26 -22.45 23.06 -10.72
CA ASN A 26 -23.60 22.96 -11.64
C ASN A 26 -23.17 23.03 -13.11
N ALA A 27 -22.18 23.85 -13.45
CA ALA A 27 -21.67 23.92 -14.82
C ALA A 27 -20.95 22.62 -15.22
N ALA A 28 -20.25 21.96 -14.28
CA ALA A 28 -19.67 20.64 -14.52
C ALA A 28 -20.75 19.55 -14.62
N PHE A 29 -21.77 19.60 -13.75
CA PHE A 29 -22.92 18.70 -13.78
C PHE A 29 -23.67 18.79 -15.12
N GLU A 30 -23.92 20.00 -15.61
CA GLU A 30 -24.56 20.26 -16.90
C GLU A 30 -23.65 19.85 -18.07
N ALA A 31 -22.36 20.21 -18.04
CA ALA A 31 -21.43 19.91 -19.14
C ALA A 31 -21.19 18.42 -19.34
N PHE A 32 -21.27 17.61 -18.28
CA PHE A 32 -21.08 16.16 -18.33
C PHE A 32 -22.40 15.37 -18.18
N GLU A 33 -23.54 16.06 -18.22
CA GLU A 33 -24.89 15.46 -18.21
C GLU A 33 -25.11 14.40 -17.10
N VAL A 34 -24.65 14.70 -15.87
CA VAL A 34 -24.73 13.73 -14.77
C VAL A 34 -26.20 13.53 -14.36
N VAL A 35 -26.71 12.30 -14.40
CA VAL A 35 -28.16 12.04 -14.24
C VAL A 35 -28.59 11.57 -12.84
N SER A 36 -27.65 11.24 -11.93
CA SER A 36 -28.00 10.71 -10.60
C SER A 36 -26.92 10.92 -9.53
N TYR A 37 -27.27 10.70 -8.25
CA TYR A 37 -26.34 10.80 -7.12
C TYR A 37 -26.38 9.53 -6.26
N PRO A 38 -25.23 8.88 -5.97
CA PRO A 38 -23.89 9.13 -6.53
C PRO A 38 -23.75 8.55 -7.95
N THR A 39 -23.05 9.25 -8.84
CA THR A 39 -22.63 8.72 -10.15
C THR A 39 -21.12 8.78 -10.26
N VAL A 40 -20.52 7.72 -10.80
CA VAL A 40 -19.12 7.73 -11.26
C VAL A 40 -19.12 7.76 -12.79
N ILE A 41 -18.35 8.68 -13.35
CA ILE A 41 -18.14 8.82 -14.80
C ILE A 41 -16.65 8.74 -15.11
N VAL A 42 -16.31 8.37 -16.35
CA VAL A 42 -14.93 8.39 -16.85
C VAL A 42 -14.82 9.41 -17.97
N ILE A 43 -13.90 10.36 -17.79
CA ILE A 43 -13.56 11.40 -18.76
C ILE A 43 -12.08 11.20 -19.13
N THR A 44 -11.79 11.11 -20.43
CA THR A 44 -10.42 10.94 -20.94
C THR A 44 -9.68 12.29 -21.04
N PRO A 45 -8.33 12.31 -21.19
CA PRO A 45 -7.56 13.56 -21.26
C PRO A 45 -7.91 14.51 -22.42
N ASP A 46 -8.51 13.99 -23.48
CA ASP A 46 -9.09 14.73 -24.60
C ASP A 46 -10.53 15.22 -24.32
N TYR A 47 -10.97 15.11 -23.06
CA TYR A 47 -12.25 15.60 -22.53
C TYR A 47 -13.49 14.88 -23.05
N LEU A 48 -13.33 13.67 -23.58
CA LEU A 48 -14.46 12.84 -23.99
C LEU A 48 -15.03 12.08 -22.80
N LEU A 49 -16.36 12.12 -22.67
CA LEU A 49 -17.10 11.29 -21.73
C LEU A 49 -17.21 9.88 -22.33
N VAL A 50 -16.46 8.93 -21.77
CA VAL A 50 -16.41 7.54 -22.29
C VAL A 50 -17.22 6.56 -21.47
N GLU A 51 -17.53 6.90 -20.22
CA GLU A 51 -18.47 6.18 -19.38
C GLU A 51 -19.28 7.19 -18.58
N ASN A 52 -20.60 7.19 -18.77
CA ASN A 52 -21.49 8.18 -18.13
C ASN A 52 -22.19 7.64 -16.89
N TYR A 53 -22.07 6.34 -16.61
CA TYR A 53 -22.64 5.72 -15.42
C TYR A 53 -22.04 4.35 -15.08
N ILE A 54 -21.31 4.25 -13.97
CA ILE A 54 -20.80 2.97 -13.44
C ILE A 54 -21.72 2.46 -12.31
N TRP A 55 -22.34 1.29 -12.54
CA TRP A 55 -23.17 0.60 -11.54
C TRP A 55 -22.78 -0.86 -11.35
N GLU A 56 -22.57 -1.35 -10.13
CA GLU A 56 -22.29 -0.63 -8.89
C GLU A 56 -20.89 0.01 -8.94
N PRO A 57 -20.61 1.13 -8.26
CA PRO A 57 -19.29 1.78 -8.29
C PRO A 57 -18.27 1.06 -7.39
N THR A 58 -18.06 -0.23 -7.64
CA THR A 58 -17.02 -1.04 -6.96
C THR A 58 -15.64 -0.69 -7.51
N SER A 59 -14.58 -0.96 -6.73
CA SER A 59 -13.21 -0.78 -7.21
C SER A 59 -12.94 -1.54 -8.51
N GLU A 60 -13.53 -2.73 -8.67
CA GLU A 60 -13.42 -3.53 -9.89
C GLU A 60 -14.10 -2.84 -11.09
N ASN A 61 -15.35 -2.41 -10.95
CA ASN A 61 -16.09 -1.78 -12.03
C ASN A 61 -15.48 -0.44 -12.45
N ILE A 62 -15.01 0.36 -11.48
CA ILE A 62 -14.27 1.59 -11.74
C ILE A 62 -12.97 1.29 -12.48
N THR A 63 -12.22 0.29 -12.02
CA THR A 63 -10.97 -0.11 -12.66
C THR A 63 -11.19 -0.56 -14.10
N HIS A 64 -12.22 -1.38 -14.35
CA HIS A 64 -12.56 -1.83 -15.70
C HIS A 64 -12.92 -0.66 -16.61
N ALA A 65 -13.75 0.29 -16.16
CA ALA A 65 -14.11 1.46 -16.94
C ALA A 65 -12.87 2.31 -17.32
N VAL A 66 -11.96 2.53 -16.35
CA VAL A 66 -10.73 3.30 -16.59
C VAL A 66 -9.76 2.58 -17.53
N VAL A 67 -9.59 1.26 -17.38
CA VAL A 67 -8.72 0.48 -18.26
C VAL A 67 -9.28 0.41 -19.68
N ASN A 68 -10.60 0.24 -19.83
CA ASN A 68 -11.28 0.27 -21.13
C ASN A 68 -11.16 1.64 -21.82
N ALA A 69 -11.09 2.72 -21.04
CA ALA A 69 -10.82 4.08 -21.51
C ALA A 69 -9.34 4.32 -21.91
N GLY A 70 -8.48 3.31 -21.84
CA GLY A 70 -7.05 3.41 -22.15
C GLY A 70 -6.17 3.78 -20.95
N GLY A 71 -6.74 3.85 -19.74
CA GLY A 71 -5.99 4.04 -18.51
C GLY A 71 -5.02 2.88 -18.26
N THR A 72 -3.77 3.21 -17.94
CA THR A 72 -2.78 2.20 -17.54
C THR A 72 -2.82 2.02 -16.04
N LEU A 73 -2.92 0.77 -15.58
CA LEU A 73 -2.76 0.44 -14.17
C LEU A 73 -1.32 0.75 -13.74
N VAL A 74 -1.15 1.85 -13.01
CA VAL A 74 0.04 2.08 -12.22
C VAL A 74 -0.17 1.39 -10.89
N GLY A 75 0.60 0.33 -10.63
CA GLY A 75 0.60 -0.29 -9.31
C GLY A 75 0.88 0.80 -8.28
N LEU A 76 0.07 0.86 -7.23
CA LEU A 76 0.47 1.63 -6.07
C LEU A 76 1.82 1.06 -5.64
N ILE A 77 2.88 1.87 -5.63
CA ILE A 77 3.92 1.67 -4.61
C ILE A 77 3.29 2.16 -3.32
N THR A 78 2.23 1.50 -2.86
CA THR A 78 1.98 1.45 -1.43
C THR A 78 3.28 0.90 -0.88
N ASN A 79 4.00 1.71 -0.10
CA ASN A 79 4.63 1.11 1.07
C ASN A 79 3.54 0.22 1.64
N PRO A 80 3.68 -1.12 1.67
CA PRO A 80 2.58 -2.01 1.99
C PRO A 80 2.03 -1.55 3.34
N ASP A 81 0.89 -0.87 3.30
CA ASP A 81 0.21 -0.34 4.46
C ASP A 81 -0.24 -1.57 5.22
N TYR A 82 0.55 -1.93 6.25
CA TYR A 82 0.12 -2.49 7.51
C TYR A 82 -1.10 -3.43 7.47
N THR A 83 -1.15 -4.39 6.53
CA THR A 83 -1.98 -5.59 6.68
C THR A 83 -1.22 -6.57 7.57
N SER A 84 -1.15 -6.19 8.85
CA SER A 84 -1.17 -7.02 10.07
C SER A 84 -0.68 -8.48 10.01
N ASN A 85 0.48 -8.76 9.44
CA ASN A 85 1.34 -9.88 9.86
C ASN A 85 2.66 -9.28 10.35
N ALA A 86 2.57 -8.42 11.36
CA ALA A 86 3.73 -7.73 11.91
C ALA A 86 4.65 -8.74 12.60
N VAL A 87 5.89 -8.84 12.13
CA VAL A 87 6.94 -9.56 12.86
C VAL A 87 7.46 -8.64 13.95
N ILE A 88 7.27 -9.05 15.21
CA ILE A 88 7.65 -8.28 16.39
C ILE A 88 8.86 -8.95 17.04
N VAL A 89 9.88 -8.17 17.36
CA VAL A 89 11.05 -8.62 18.13
C VAL A 89 11.01 -8.00 19.52
N ALA A 90 11.01 -8.82 20.56
CA ALA A 90 11.00 -8.38 21.95
C ALA A 90 11.95 -9.22 22.83
N PRO A 91 12.74 -8.60 23.73
CA PRO A 91 12.89 -7.16 23.91
C PRO A 91 13.64 -6.52 22.73
N ASN A 92 13.43 -5.23 22.51
CA ASN A 92 14.24 -4.45 21.58
C ASN A 92 14.58 -3.11 22.26
N PRO A 93 15.84 -2.85 22.64
CA PRO A 93 17.04 -3.63 22.29
C PRO A 93 17.22 -4.95 23.04
N VAL A 94 17.87 -5.91 22.37
CA VAL A 94 18.21 -7.25 22.82
C VAL A 94 19.55 -7.23 23.57
N GLN A 95 19.67 -8.02 24.63
CA GLN A 95 20.94 -8.22 25.35
C GLN A 95 21.51 -9.64 25.16
N ALA A 96 20.69 -10.66 25.41
CA ALA A 96 21.13 -12.05 25.33
C ALA A 96 20.18 -12.92 24.49
N GLU A 97 18.88 -12.73 24.67
CA GLU A 97 17.86 -13.48 23.94
C GLU A 97 16.75 -12.55 23.45
N ALA A 98 16.19 -12.88 22.29
CA ALA A 98 15.06 -12.20 21.70
C ALA A 98 13.96 -13.19 21.35
N SER A 99 12.72 -12.72 21.40
CA SER A 99 11.56 -13.42 20.91
C SER A 99 11.06 -12.76 19.64
N ILE A 100 10.94 -13.54 18.57
CA ILE A 100 10.30 -13.14 17.32
C ILE A 100 8.87 -13.69 17.32
N SER A 101 7.88 -12.81 17.31
CA SER A 101 6.45 -13.16 17.26
C SER A 101 5.85 -12.77 15.91
N PHE A 102 5.04 -13.66 15.33
CA PHE A 102 4.36 -13.44 14.04
C PHE A 102 3.17 -14.40 13.88
N SER A 103 2.26 -14.07 12.97
CA SER A 103 1.07 -14.88 12.69
C SER A 103 1.13 -15.46 11.27
N LEU A 104 0.66 -16.70 11.10
CA LEU A 104 0.56 -17.35 9.79
C LEU A 104 -0.87 -17.76 9.50
N ASN A 105 -1.28 -17.60 8.24
CA ASN A 105 -2.61 -18.02 7.79
C ASN A 105 -2.74 -19.54 7.63
N LYS A 106 -1.62 -20.25 7.55
CA LYS A 106 -1.54 -21.71 7.38
C LYS A 106 -0.23 -22.25 7.95
N LEU A 107 -0.21 -23.55 8.26
CA LEU A 107 1.03 -24.26 8.57
C LEU A 107 1.89 -24.35 7.31
N GLN A 108 3.18 -23.99 7.44
CA GLN A 108 4.13 -23.99 6.33
C GLN A 108 5.58 -23.93 6.85
N LEU A 109 6.53 -24.35 6.00
CA LEU A 109 7.95 -24.17 6.27
C LEU A 109 8.34 -22.70 6.03
N LEU A 110 9.14 -22.13 6.92
CA LEU A 110 9.62 -20.77 6.87
C LEU A 110 11.14 -20.76 6.70
N HIS A 111 11.66 -19.76 6.02
CA HIS A 111 13.09 -19.47 5.98
C HIS A 111 13.37 -18.17 6.74
N MET A 112 14.00 -18.30 7.90
CA MET A 112 14.35 -17.19 8.78
C MET A 112 15.81 -16.83 8.58
N ARG A 113 16.08 -15.54 8.41
CA ARG A 113 17.43 -14.99 8.26
C ARG A 113 17.63 -13.78 9.14
N ILE A 114 18.80 -13.66 9.75
CA ILE A 114 19.24 -12.43 10.42
C ILE A 114 20.49 -11.91 9.72
N THR A 115 20.46 -10.64 9.34
CA THR A 115 21.55 -9.96 8.64
C THR A 115 21.95 -8.68 9.37
N ASP A 116 23.21 -8.26 9.24
CA ASP A 116 23.61 -6.90 9.59
C ASP A 116 23.24 -5.90 8.47
N LEU A 117 23.49 -4.61 8.70
CA LEU A 117 23.22 -3.55 7.72
C LEU A 117 24.03 -3.66 6.42
N THR A 118 25.11 -4.45 6.39
CA THR A 118 25.90 -4.71 5.18
C THR A 118 25.35 -5.88 4.36
N GLY A 119 24.33 -6.57 4.88
CA GLY A 119 23.76 -7.76 4.26
C GLY A 119 24.50 -9.06 4.60
N ARG A 120 25.50 -9.03 5.48
CA ARG A 120 26.16 -10.25 5.96
C ARG A 120 25.17 -11.07 6.76
N VAL A 121 25.00 -12.34 6.39
CA VAL A 121 24.13 -13.30 7.08
C VAL A 121 24.80 -13.82 8.34
N LEU A 122 24.12 -13.73 9.48
CA LEU A 122 24.58 -14.25 10.78
C LEU A 122 23.80 -15.49 11.23
N ILE A 123 22.50 -15.54 10.90
CA ILE A 123 21.62 -16.69 11.15
C ILE A 123 20.85 -16.98 9.87
N ASP A 124 20.75 -18.25 9.48
CA ASP A 124 19.98 -18.72 8.32
C ASP A 124 19.38 -20.10 8.67
N GLU A 125 18.09 -20.16 8.95
CA GLU A 125 17.43 -21.34 9.49
C GLU A 125 16.09 -21.62 8.80
N LYS A 126 15.76 -22.90 8.68
CA LYS A 126 14.42 -23.34 8.26
C LYS A 126 13.61 -23.71 9.49
N VAL A 127 12.42 -23.12 9.62
CA VAL A 127 11.57 -23.26 10.80
C VAL A 127 10.16 -23.67 10.39
N ASN A 128 9.60 -24.68 11.05
CA ASN A 128 8.20 -25.04 10.83
C ASN A 128 7.29 -24.04 11.55
N GLY A 129 6.49 -23.31 10.79
CA GLY A 129 5.48 -22.41 11.31
C GLY A 129 4.11 -23.10 11.38
N ILE A 130 3.37 -22.88 12.47
CA ILE A 130 1.99 -23.35 12.63
C ILE A 130 1.00 -22.28 12.17
N GLN A 131 -0.23 -22.67 11.81
CA GLN A 131 -1.30 -21.72 11.60
C GLN A 131 -1.62 -20.96 12.90
N GLY A 132 -1.81 -19.65 12.82
CA GLY A 132 -2.02 -18.75 13.96
C GLY A 132 -0.71 -18.17 14.49
N GLU A 133 -0.67 -17.89 15.79
CA GLU A 133 0.45 -17.23 16.46
C GLU A 133 1.67 -18.15 16.60
N ASN A 134 2.84 -17.63 16.22
CA ASN A 134 4.13 -18.30 16.35
C ASN A 134 5.08 -17.44 17.19
N ARG A 135 5.96 -18.11 17.94
CA ARG A 135 6.97 -17.46 18.76
C ARG A 135 8.30 -18.21 18.66
N LEU A 136 9.30 -17.58 18.06
CA LEU A 136 10.65 -18.12 17.92
C LEU A 136 11.60 -17.43 18.88
N LYS A 137 12.47 -18.20 19.52
CA LYS A 137 13.54 -17.67 20.39
C LYS A 137 14.84 -17.60 19.62
N ILE A 138 15.57 -16.50 19.78
CA ILE A 138 16.88 -16.27 19.18
C ILE A 138 17.89 -16.02 20.29
N ASP A 139 19.02 -16.73 20.23
CA ASP A 139 20.20 -16.42 21.03
C ASP A 139 21.02 -15.35 20.32
N ALA A 140 21.12 -14.18 20.94
CA ALA A 140 21.84 -13.02 20.44
C ALA A 140 23.21 -12.84 21.11
N LYS A 141 23.65 -13.74 22.00
CA LYS A 141 24.92 -13.59 22.76
C LYS A 141 26.16 -13.48 21.88
N ASN A 142 26.11 -14.09 20.69
CA ASN A 142 27.22 -14.06 19.74
C ASN A 142 27.09 -12.94 18.70
N LEU A 143 26.04 -12.12 18.78
CA LEU A 143 25.87 -10.94 17.94
C LEU A 143 26.58 -9.75 18.60
N SER A 144 27.36 -9.01 17.81
CA SER A 144 27.95 -7.77 18.29
C SER A 144 26.88 -6.69 18.50
N GLY A 145 27.16 -5.69 19.34
CA GLY A 145 26.27 -4.54 19.48
C GLY A 145 26.07 -3.84 18.14
N GLY A 146 24.81 -3.65 17.73
CA GLY A 146 24.50 -3.17 16.38
C GLY A 146 23.04 -3.28 15.98
N THR A 147 22.76 -2.90 14.73
CA THR A 147 21.43 -3.03 14.11
C THR A 147 21.43 -4.19 13.14
N TYR A 148 20.38 -5.00 13.23
CA TYR A 148 20.16 -6.20 12.44
C TYR A 148 18.78 -6.17 11.80
N ILE A 149 18.66 -6.82 10.65
CA ILE A 149 17.39 -7.07 9.97
C ILE A 149 17.05 -8.54 10.13
N VAL A 150 15.90 -8.81 10.74
CA VAL A 150 15.28 -10.14 10.83
C VAL A 150 14.33 -10.28 9.66
N MET A 151 14.50 -11.34 8.87
CA MET A 151 13.68 -11.66 7.71
C MET A 151 13.07 -13.04 7.86
N ILE A 152 11.79 -13.18 7.52
CA ILE A 152 11.08 -14.46 7.44
C ILE A 152 10.45 -14.52 6.06
N THR A 153 10.81 -15.55 5.29
CA THR A 153 10.24 -15.82 3.97
C THR A 153 9.37 -17.08 4.04
N THR A 154 8.16 -16.99 3.51
CA THR A 154 7.23 -18.14 3.40
C THR A 154 7.45 -18.91 2.10
N GLU A 155 6.85 -20.09 1.96
CA GLU A 155 6.85 -20.84 0.69
C GLU A 155 6.11 -20.09 -0.44
N SER A 156 5.17 -19.20 -0.11
CA SER A 156 4.49 -18.32 -1.06
C SER A 156 5.33 -17.11 -1.49
N ASN A 157 6.59 -17.02 -1.06
CA ASN A 157 7.49 -15.87 -1.26
C ASN A 157 7.01 -14.57 -0.58
N ASP A 158 6.15 -14.66 0.44
CA ASP A 158 5.86 -13.50 1.29
C ASP A 158 7.08 -13.23 2.17
N LEU A 159 7.57 -11.98 2.13
CA LEU A 159 8.71 -11.54 2.93
C LEU A 159 8.24 -10.64 4.06
N TYR A 160 8.54 -11.06 5.29
CA TYR A 160 8.37 -10.24 6.47
C TYR A 160 9.72 -9.80 7.00
N ALA A 161 9.91 -8.51 7.24
CA ALA A 161 11.16 -7.96 7.73
C ALA A 161 10.94 -7.02 8.92
N THR A 162 11.83 -7.07 9.91
CA THR A 162 11.78 -6.16 11.05
C THR A 162 13.19 -5.87 11.59
N LYS A 163 13.32 -4.70 12.23
CA LYS A 163 14.59 -4.22 12.77
C LYS A 163 14.79 -4.72 14.19
N MET A 164 15.94 -5.32 14.46
CA MET A 164 16.39 -5.72 15.79
C MET A 164 17.65 -4.93 16.17
N VAL A 165 17.70 -4.39 17.38
CA VAL A 165 18.90 -3.72 17.92
C VAL A 165 19.48 -4.60 19.02
N VAL A 166 20.78 -4.88 18.97
CA VAL A 166 21.53 -5.61 20.01
C VAL A 166 22.43 -4.62 20.75
N ARG A 167 22.50 -4.74 22.08
CA ARG A 167 23.38 -3.93 22.95
C ARG A 167 24.53 -4.75 23.50
#